data_AF-A0A7J6R6S7-F1
#
_entry.id   AF-A0A7J6R6S7-F1
#
_cell.length_a   1.000
_cell.length_b   1.000
_cell.length_c   1.000
_cell.angle_alpha   90.00
_cell.angle_beta   90.00
_cell.angle_gamma   90.00
#
_symmetry.space_group_name_H-M   'P 1'
#
loop_
_entity.id
_entity.type
_entity.pdbx_description
1 polymer ?
#
loop_
_entity_poly.entity_id
_entity_poly.type
_entity_poly.pdbx_seq_one_letter_code
_entity_poly.pdbx_strand_id
1 'polypeptide(L)'
;RLIMHMQSDRIQRKFPQLKTSYELYGYDTPARAHFKMQDGTDYEFPIEQYTLDEVQAEIHKSQFKSMLSNMKTRSLERLADED
;
A
#
# COMPACT_ATOMS: atom_id res chain seq x y z
N ARG A 1 6.67 16.92 4.87
CA ARG A 1 8.01 16.26 4.77
C ARG A 1 7.95 14.77 4.42
N LEU A 2 6.80 14.09 4.52
CA LEU A 2 6.67 12.66 4.23
C LEU A 2 7.00 12.29 2.77
N ILE A 3 6.46 13.02 1.78
CA ILE A 3 6.73 12.75 0.36
C ILE A 3 8.22 12.86 0.02
N MET A 4 8.89 13.92 0.49
CA MET A 4 10.33 14.07 0.28
C MET A 4 11.12 12.93 0.94
N HIS A 5 10.66 12.40 2.07
CA HIS A 5 11.27 11.24 2.71
C HIS A 5 11.08 9.96 1.89
N MET A 6 9.87 9.76 1.35
CA MET A 6 9.58 8.62 0.48
C MET A 6 10.35 8.66 -0.85
N GLN A 7 10.67 9.85 -1.33
CA GLN A 7 11.49 10.06 -2.53
C GLN A 7 13.00 10.01 -2.26
N SER A 8 13.43 9.81 -1.02
CA SER A 8 14.87 9.72 -0.71
C SER A 8 15.52 8.48 -1.32
N ASP A 9 16.79 8.59 -1.72
CA ASP A 9 17.57 7.50 -2.32
C ASP A 9 17.57 6.23 -1.44
N ARG A 10 17.56 6.41 -0.12
CA ARG A 10 17.53 5.29 0.83
C ARG A 10 16.23 4.48 0.69
N ILE A 11 15.09 5.15 0.57
CA ILE A 11 13.78 4.51 0.44
C ILE A 11 13.62 3.93 -0.96
N GLN A 12 14.01 4.66 -2.01
CA GLN A 12 13.94 4.17 -3.38
C GLN A 12 14.80 2.92 -3.60
N ARG A 13 16.02 2.86 -3.03
CA ARG A 13 16.86 1.64 -3.09
C ARG A 13 16.23 0.46 -2.37
N LYS A 14 15.58 0.70 -1.23
CA LYS A 14 14.92 -0.36 -0.45
C LYS A 14 13.64 -0.86 -1.11
N PHE A 15 12.91 0.03 -1.78
CA PHE A 15 11.63 -0.25 -2.42
C PHE A 15 11.61 0.31 -3.86
N PRO A 16 12.31 -0.33 -4.81
CA PRO A 16 12.49 0.21 -6.16
C PRO A 16 11.20 0.26 -6.99
N GLN A 17 10.18 -0.51 -6.61
CA GLN A 17 8.87 -0.51 -7.27
C GLN A 17 7.88 0.49 -6.65
N LEU A 18 8.25 1.17 -5.55
CA LEU A 18 7.39 2.10 -4.85
C LEU A 18 7.26 3.40 -5.67
N LYS A 19 6.07 3.64 -6.21
CA LYS A 19 5.72 4.91 -6.85
C LYS A 19 5.02 5.79 -5.83
N THR A 20 5.39 7.06 -5.79
CA THR A 20 4.78 8.05 -4.89
C THR A 20 4.41 9.30 -5.66
N SER A 21 3.20 9.80 -5.41
CA SER A 21 2.68 11.06 -5.93
C SER A 21 1.99 11.81 -4.79
N TYR A 22 1.80 13.11 -4.99
CA TYR A 22 0.98 13.92 -4.11
C TYR A 22 0.20 14.91 -4.96
N GLU A 23 -1.02 15.19 -4.53
CA GLU A 23 -1.87 16.20 -5.12
C GLU A 23 -2.23 17.21 -4.03
N LEU A 24 -2.09 18.49 -4.34
CA LEU A 24 -2.48 19.57 -3.44
C LEU A 24 -3.84 20.07 -3.89
N TYR A 25 -4.86 19.83 -3.08
CA TYR A 25 -6.20 20.33 -3.32
C TYR A 25 -6.32 21.75 -2.77
N GLY A 26 -6.91 22.66 -3.55
CA GLY A 26 -7.03 24.08 -3.20
C GLY A 26 -8.20 24.44 -2.28
N TYR A 27 -9.04 23.46 -1.90
CA TYR A 27 -10.24 23.65 -1.08
C TYR A 27 -10.12 22.89 0.24
N ASP A 28 -11.06 23.14 1.17
CA ASP A 28 -11.20 22.55 2.52
C ASP A 28 -11.52 21.04 2.49
N THR A 29 -10.71 20.30 1.74
CA THR A 29 -10.83 18.86 1.52
C THR A 29 -9.89 18.18 2.50
N PRO A 30 -10.37 17.26 3.36
CA PRO A 30 -9.53 16.59 4.33
C PRO A 30 -8.42 15.82 3.63
N ALA A 31 -7.23 15.79 4.24
CA ALA A 31 -6.11 15.05 3.67
C ALA A 31 -6.45 13.55 3.59
N ARG A 32 -6.26 12.94 2.41
CA ARG A 32 -6.51 11.51 2.18
C ARG A 32 -5.21 10.82 1.78
N ALA A 33 -4.98 9.63 2.31
CA ALA A 33 -3.89 8.77 1.88
C ALA A 33 -4.46 7.66 1.01
N HIS A 34 -3.77 7.41 -0.09
CA HIS A 34 -4.16 6.44 -1.10
C HIS A 34 -3.02 5.45 -1.30
N PHE A 35 -3.32 4.16 -1.17
CA PHE A 35 -2.35 3.08 -1.28
C PHE A 35 -2.88 2.03 -2.25
N LYS A 36 -2.07 1.74 -3.27
CA LYS A 36 -2.32 0.64 -4.19
C LYS A 36 -1.31 -0.48 -3.94
N MET A 37 -1.82 -1.66 -3.61
CA MET A 37 -1.03 -2.86 -3.37
C MET A 37 -0.69 -3.57 -4.69
N GLN A 38 0.31 -4.47 -4.67
CA GLN A 38 0.75 -5.21 -5.86
C GLN A 38 -0.33 -6.12 -6.45
N ASP A 39 -1.26 -6.60 -5.64
CA ASP A 39 -2.41 -7.39 -6.08
C ASP A 39 -3.52 -6.55 -6.75
N GLY A 40 -3.30 -5.23 -6.88
CA GLY A 40 -4.26 -4.30 -7.43
C GLY A 40 -5.26 -3.75 -6.41
N THR A 41 -5.23 -4.22 -5.16
CA THR A 41 -6.12 -3.73 -4.11
C THR A 41 -5.81 -2.27 -3.79
N ASP A 42 -6.88 -1.50 -3.71
CA ASP A 42 -6.84 -0.06 -3.54
C ASP A 42 -7.43 0.31 -2.16
N TYR A 43 -6.70 1.10 -1.40
CA TYR A 43 -7.10 1.60 -0.08
C TYR A 43 -7.00 3.12 -0.04
N GLU A 44 -8.12 3.78 0.26
CA GLU A 44 -8.18 5.21 0.52
C GLU A 44 -8.77 5.47 1.90
N PHE A 45 -8.14 6.33 2.70
CA PHE A 45 -8.68 6.75 3.98
C PHE A 45 -8.28 8.19 4.35
N PRO A 46 -9.13 8.92 5.11
CA PRO A 46 -8.81 10.25 5.59
C PRO A 46 -7.72 10.17 6.67
N ILE A 47 -6.59 10.86 6.46
CA ILE A 47 -5.40 10.74 7.33
C ILE A 47 -5.62 11.45 8.67
N GLU A 48 -6.46 12.48 8.68
CA GLU A 48 -6.71 13.33 9.87
C GLU A 48 -7.37 12.59 11.03
N GLN A 49 -8.01 11.45 10.76
CA GLN A 49 -8.73 10.65 11.76
C GLN A 49 -7.89 9.49 12.29
N TYR A 50 -6.67 9.30 11.77
CA TYR A 50 -5.83 8.15 12.11
C TYR A 50 -4.50 8.60 12.70
N THR A 51 -4.11 7.95 13.78
CA THR A 51 -2.74 8.01 14.28
C THR A 51 -1.80 7.24 13.35
N LEU A 52 -0.50 7.54 13.43
CA LEU A 52 0.52 6.83 12.63
C LEU A 52 0.50 5.32 12.88
N ASP A 53 0.25 4.90 14.12
CA ASP A 53 0.20 3.49 14.50
C ASP A 53 -1.01 2.78 13.87
N GLU A 54 -2.16 3.45 13.81
CA GLU A 54 -3.36 2.90 13.17
C GLU A 54 -3.19 2.78 11.65
N VAL A 55 -2.55 3.78 11.02
CA VAL A 55 -2.19 3.72 9.60
C VAL A 55 -1.27 2.54 9.34
N GLN A 56 -0.26 2.35 10.18
CA GLN A 56 0.70 1.25 10.02
C GLN A 56 0.04 -0.11 10.22
N ALA A 57 -0.87 -0.23 11.20
CA ALA A 57 -1.64 -1.44 11.44
C ALA A 57 -2.51 -1.82 10.24
N GLU A 58 -3.20 -0.85 9.62
CA GLU A 58 -4.04 -1.13 8.46
C GLU A 58 -3.19 -1.53 7.23
N ILE A 59 -2.03 -0.89 7.01
CA ILE A 59 -1.09 -1.30 5.96
C ILE A 59 -0.62 -2.74 6.17
N HIS A 60 -0.19 -3.11 7.38
CA HIS A 60 0.28 -4.47 7.67
C HIS A 60 -0.83 -5.51 7.48
N LYS A 61 -2.05 -5.21 7.92
CA LYS A 61 -3.22 -6.06 7.75
C LYS A 61 -3.54 -6.28 6.26
N SER A 62 -3.45 -5.22 5.45
CA SER A 62 -3.65 -5.30 4.00
C SER A 62 -2.54 -6.11 3.31
N GLN A 63 -1.28 -5.91 3.69
CA GLN A 63 -0.16 -6.73 3.18
C GLN A 63 -0.32 -8.22 3.53
N PHE A 64 -0.75 -8.52 4.75
CA PHE A 64 -0.99 -9.91 5.17
C PHE A 64 -2.14 -10.55 4.39
N LYS A 65 -3.26 -9.84 4.18
CA LYS A 65 -4.38 -10.31 3.36
C LYS A 65 -3.94 -10.58 1.91
N SER A 66 -3.18 -9.66 1.33
CA SER A 66 -2.63 -9.81 -0.02
C SER A 66 -1.72 -11.04 -0.13
N MET A 67 -0.83 -11.23 0.84
CA MET A 67 0.06 -12.40 0.91
C MET A 67 -0.73 -13.71 1.01
N LEU A 68 -1.74 -13.78 1.87
CA LEU A 68 -2.62 -14.95 1.99
C LEU A 68 -3.37 -15.24 0.69
N SER A 69 -3.89 -14.21 0.03
CA SER A 69 -4.57 -14.34 -1.26
C SER A 69 -3.62 -14.94 -2.30
N ASN A 70 -2.40 -14.39 -2.43
CA ASN A 70 -1.38 -14.88 -3.37
C ASN A 70 -0.93 -16.32 -3.06
N MET A 71 -0.80 -16.69 -1.78
CA MET A 71 -0.49 -18.07 -1.38
C MET A 71 -1.60 -19.04 -1.75
N LYS A 72 -2.86 -18.63 -1.58
CA LYS A 72 -4.02 -19.45 -1.96
C LYS A 72 -4.06 -19.67 -3.47
N THR A 73 -3.88 -18.60 -4.26
CA THR A 73 -3.86 -18.68 -5.73
C THR A 73 -2.72 -19.58 -6.22
N ARG A 74 -1.49 -19.38 -5.73
CA ARG A 74 -0.35 -20.23 -6.12
C ARG A 74 -0.49 -21.69 -5.71
N SER A 75 -1.10 -21.97 -4.57
CA SER A 75 -1.37 -23.35 -4.15
C SER A 75 -2.38 -24.04 -5.08
N LEU A 76 -3.38 -23.30 -5.57
CA LEU A 76 -4.37 -23.81 -6.52
C LEU A 76 -3.78 -23.98 -7.93
N GLU A 77 -2.94 -23.05 -8.39
CA GLU A 77 -2.24 -23.16 -9.67
C GLU A 77 -1.32 -24.38 -9.71
N ARG A 78 -0.60 -24.67 -8.61
CA ARG A 78 0.29 -25.83 -8.54
C ARG A 78 -0.44 -27.17 -8.60
N LEU A 79 -1.66 -27.25 -8.06
CA LEU A 79 -2.53 -28.42 -8.17
C LEU A 79 -3.11 -28.58 -9.58
N ALA A 80 -3.36 -27.47 -10.29
CA ALA A 80 -3.90 -27.49 -11.65
C ALA A 80 -2.86 -27.84 -12.73
N ASP A 81 -1.56 -27.69 -12.46
CA ASP A 81 -0.45 -28.11 -13.33
C ASP A 81 -0.05 -29.59 -13.12
N GLU A 82 -0.59 -30.27 -12.10
CA GLU A 82 -0.31 -31.68 -11.78
C GLU A 82 -1.41 -32.66 -12.25
N ASP A 83 -2.47 -32.17 -12.91
CA ASP A 83 -3.52 -32.93 -13.63
C ASP A 83 -3.37 -32.81 -15.16
#